data_AF-W4RW51-F1
#
_entry.id   AF-W4RW51-F1
#
_cell.length_a   1.000
_cell.length_b   1.000
_cell.length_c   1.000
_cell.angle_alpha   90.00
_cell.angle_beta   90.00
_cell.angle_gamma   90.00
#
_symmetry.space_group_name_H-M   'P 1'
#
loop_
_entity.id
_entity.type
_entity.pdbx_description
1 polymer ?
#
loop_
_entity_poly.entity_id
_entity_poly.type
_entity_poly.pdbx_seq_one_letter_code
_entity_poly.pdbx_strand_id
1 'polypeptide(L)'
;MNKPKKALRRTLTKMVPAVLTALVSTGLGFIALYTSPVPMIQDFGKMLTVGMIISFIVGVFILIPILFTKDHFFKGDGKEKNQIILKNKKEDRFFYWFTKKLISLKWFIIFVAFISAGLGIWADLQAGVETDVEKFMPQDTQELKDIHRLREILGSTDQISIVYEAGDVSSAEVMEWADDLTEMVDSEFPETVVDSRSVTTALRQMNEGKLPKIDEIEEQLSEMPMDQKKLLINEEETKGVITISIEHLDAEELKGFINDLNEYLKAKKLEGVDTTVTGKAVLDVEMVTALTTGRYKMTLLGMGLVFLACC
;
A
#
# COMPACT_ATOMS: atom_id res chain seq x y z
N MET A 1 2.83 -48.79 31.73
CA MET A 1 3.11 -47.72 30.75
C MET A 1 3.38 -46.42 31.51
N ASN A 2 4.60 -45.86 31.44
CA ASN A 2 5.05 -44.71 32.26
C ASN A 2 4.13 -43.48 32.11
N LYS A 3 3.79 -42.80 33.21
CA LYS A 3 3.01 -41.53 33.25
C LYS A 3 3.40 -40.52 32.13
N PRO A 4 4.69 -40.25 31.84
CA PRO A 4 5.09 -39.33 30.76
C PRO A 4 4.67 -39.80 29.35
N LYS A 5 4.69 -41.11 29.06
CA LYS A 5 4.24 -41.63 27.75
C LYS A 5 2.72 -41.45 27.56
N LYS A 6 1.93 -41.54 28.64
CA LYS A 6 0.47 -41.31 28.60
C LYS A 6 0.13 -39.82 28.43
N ALA A 7 0.90 -38.93 29.07
CA ALA A 7 0.77 -37.48 28.91
C ALA A 7 1.16 -37.01 27.50
N LEU A 8 2.26 -37.54 26.95
CA LEU A 8 2.69 -37.31 25.58
C LEU A 8 1.62 -37.74 24.57
N ARG A 9 1.10 -38.98 24.69
CA ARG A 9 0.05 -39.49 23.81
C ARG A 9 -1.21 -38.62 23.88
N ARG A 10 -1.63 -38.20 25.07
CA ARG A 10 -2.82 -37.35 25.23
C ARG A 10 -2.63 -35.98 24.58
N THR A 11 -1.43 -35.39 24.70
CA THR A 11 -1.08 -34.11 24.08
C THR A 11 -1.06 -34.23 22.55
N LEU A 12 -0.40 -35.26 22.01
CA LEU A 12 -0.36 -35.51 20.57
C LEU A 12 -1.75 -35.81 19.98
N THR A 13 -2.59 -36.58 20.67
CA THR A 13 -3.91 -36.95 20.14
C THR A 13 -4.96 -35.84 20.29
N LYS A 14 -4.79 -34.89 21.23
CA LYS A 14 -5.81 -33.85 21.51
C LYS A 14 -5.38 -32.44 21.16
N MET A 15 -4.15 -32.03 21.44
CA MET A 15 -3.69 -30.67 21.15
C MET A 15 -3.24 -30.51 19.70
N VAL A 16 -2.46 -31.44 19.15
CA VAL A 16 -1.89 -31.28 17.80
C VAL A 16 -2.98 -31.14 16.72
N PRO A 17 -4.05 -31.96 16.68
CA PRO A 17 -5.13 -31.77 15.69
C PRO A 17 -5.91 -30.46 15.87
N ALA A 18 -6.09 -30.02 17.13
CA ALA A 18 -6.76 -28.75 17.41
C ALA A 18 -5.92 -27.54 16.96
N VAL A 19 -4.61 -27.58 17.17
CA VAL A 19 -3.69 -26.53 16.70
C VAL A 19 -3.56 -26.57 15.17
N LEU A 20 -3.55 -27.77 14.57
CA LEU A 20 -3.48 -27.92 13.12
C LEU A 20 -4.71 -27.33 12.42
N THR A 21 -5.92 -27.58 12.95
CA THR A 21 -7.15 -27.00 12.39
C THR A 21 -7.17 -25.47 12.51
N ALA A 22 -6.72 -24.93 13.64
CA ALA A 22 -6.53 -23.49 13.80
C ALA A 22 -5.48 -22.91 12.82
N LEU A 23 -4.38 -23.63 12.59
CA LEU A 23 -3.35 -23.25 11.61
C LEU A 23 -3.91 -23.22 10.20
N VAL A 24 -4.66 -24.25 9.78
CA VAL A 24 -5.28 -24.31 8.46
C VAL A 24 -6.26 -23.16 8.27
N SER A 25 -7.12 -22.90 9.26
CA SER A 25 -8.07 -21.78 9.23
C SER A 25 -7.35 -20.43 9.10
N THR A 26 -6.31 -20.20 9.90
CA THR A 26 -5.53 -18.95 9.87
C THR A 26 -4.75 -18.79 8.55
N GLY A 27 -4.18 -19.88 8.03
CA GLY A 27 -3.46 -19.89 6.76
C GLY A 27 -4.37 -19.61 5.56
N LEU A 28 -5.59 -20.13 5.58
CA LEU A 28 -6.61 -19.81 4.59
C LEU A 28 -7.05 -18.34 4.66
N GLY A 29 -7.07 -17.74 5.85
CA GLY A 29 -7.22 -16.30 6.03
C GLY A 29 -6.08 -15.50 5.36
N PHE A 30 -4.84 -15.94 5.52
CA PHE A 30 -3.68 -15.28 4.88
C PHE A 30 -3.61 -15.46 3.37
N ILE A 31 -4.15 -16.56 2.84
CA ILE A 31 -4.24 -16.77 1.38
C ILE A 31 -5.06 -15.68 0.69
N ALA A 32 -6.04 -15.06 1.38
CA ALA A 32 -6.78 -13.94 0.83
C ALA A 32 -5.90 -12.71 0.52
N LEU A 33 -4.77 -12.54 1.21
CA LEU A 33 -3.82 -11.46 0.94
C LEU A 33 -3.08 -11.67 -0.39
N TYR A 34 -3.02 -12.90 -0.92
CA TYR A 34 -2.34 -13.17 -2.20
C TYR A 34 -3.11 -12.58 -3.38
N THR A 35 -4.40 -12.32 -3.22
CA THR A 35 -5.24 -11.66 -4.23
C THR A 35 -5.01 -10.14 -4.26
N SER A 36 -4.23 -9.58 -3.33
CA SER A 36 -3.87 -8.16 -3.36
C SER A 36 -3.11 -7.82 -4.65
N PRO A 37 -3.41 -6.71 -5.34
CA PRO A 37 -2.60 -6.24 -6.48
C PRO A 37 -1.20 -5.75 -6.05
N VAL A 38 -0.99 -5.51 -4.75
CA VAL A 38 0.26 -4.93 -4.25
C VAL A 38 1.23 -6.00 -3.76
N PRO A 39 2.45 -6.09 -4.35
CA PRO A 39 3.39 -7.17 -4.07
C PRO A 39 3.82 -7.23 -2.60
N MET A 40 3.97 -6.07 -1.94
CA MET A 40 4.32 -5.99 -0.53
C MET A 40 3.32 -6.75 0.38
N ILE A 41 2.01 -6.63 0.11
CA ILE A 41 0.97 -7.31 0.89
C ILE A 41 0.99 -8.83 0.63
N GLN A 42 1.20 -9.23 -0.63
CA GLN A 42 1.33 -10.64 -0.98
C GLN A 42 2.53 -11.28 -0.26
N ASP A 43 3.68 -10.60 -0.26
CA ASP A 43 4.90 -11.11 0.36
C ASP A 43 4.78 -11.20 1.88
N PHE A 44 4.10 -10.23 2.50
CA PHE A 44 3.74 -10.32 3.92
C PHE A 44 2.88 -11.56 4.22
N GLY A 45 1.84 -11.82 3.41
CA GLY A 45 1.02 -13.02 3.55
C GLY A 45 1.83 -14.32 3.40
N LYS A 46 2.78 -14.35 2.45
CA LYS A 46 3.67 -15.52 2.23
C LYS A 46 4.55 -15.76 3.46
N MET A 47 5.15 -14.70 3.99
CA MET A 47 6.00 -14.78 5.18
C MET A 47 5.23 -15.30 6.40
N LEU A 48 4.01 -14.81 6.63
CA LEU A 48 3.15 -15.27 7.73
C LEU A 48 2.79 -16.75 7.61
N THR A 49 2.41 -17.18 6.40
CA THR A 49 2.04 -18.57 6.14
C THR A 49 3.23 -19.51 6.39
N VAL A 50 4.40 -19.16 5.86
CA VAL A 50 5.64 -19.92 6.08
C VAL A 50 6.03 -19.95 7.56
N GLY A 51 6.01 -18.79 8.23
CA GLY A 51 6.34 -18.68 9.65
C GLY A 51 5.43 -19.51 10.54
N MET A 52 4.13 -19.57 10.21
CA MET A 52 3.15 -20.37 10.94
C MET A 52 3.39 -21.88 10.79
N ILE A 53 3.70 -22.34 9.57
CA ILE A 53 4.05 -23.75 9.31
C ILE A 53 5.33 -24.13 10.06
N ILE A 54 6.36 -23.29 10.01
CA ILE A 54 7.62 -23.51 10.73
C ILE A 54 7.37 -23.55 12.23
N SER A 55 6.60 -22.61 12.77
CA SER A 55 6.25 -22.57 14.20
C SER A 55 5.52 -23.83 14.65
N PHE A 56 4.64 -24.38 13.82
CA PHE A 56 3.95 -25.64 14.12
C PHE A 56 4.92 -26.83 14.12
N ILE A 57 5.80 -26.93 13.12
CA ILE A 57 6.82 -27.98 13.06
C ILE A 57 7.73 -27.89 14.28
N VAL A 58 8.25 -26.70 14.61
CA VAL A 58 9.07 -26.48 15.80
C VAL A 58 8.31 -26.84 17.08
N GLY A 59 7.05 -26.45 17.20
CA GLY A 59 6.20 -26.80 18.34
C GLY A 59 6.00 -28.31 18.50
N VAL A 60 5.75 -29.04 17.41
CA VAL A 60 5.52 -30.48 17.46
C VAL A 60 6.81 -31.28 17.62
N PHE A 61 7.86 -30.93 16.89
CA PHE A 61 9.09 -31.73 16.80
C PHE A 61 10.19 -31.30 17.78
N ILE A 62 10.18 -30.07 18.27
CA ILE A 62 11.21 -29.58 19.21
C ILE A 62 10.61 -29.44 20.61
N LEU A 63 9.52 -28.69 20.76
CA LEU A 63 8.95 -28.42 22.09
C LEU A 63 8.40 -29.68 22.76
N ILE A 64 7.66 -30.54 22.06
CA ILE A 64 7.08 -31.75 22.65
C ILE A 64 8.18 -32.75 23.13
N PRO A 65 9.23 -33.06 22.34
CA PRO A 65 10.33 -33.89 22.83
C PRO A 65 11.13 -33.27 23.98
N ILE A 66 11.37 -31.95 23.96
CA ILE A 66 12.02 -31.26 25.09
C ILE A 66 11.17 -31.40 26.35
N LEU A 67 9.86 -31.18 26.25
CA LEU A 67 8.93 -31.35 27.38
C LEU A 67 8.92 -32.80 27.89
N PHE A 68 8.94 -33.78 27.00
CA PHE A 68 9.00 -35.19 27.37
C PHE A 68 10.31 -35.55 28.08
N THR A 69 11.45 -35.09 27.56
CA THR A 69 12.77 -35.30 28.17
C THR A 69 12.85 -34.62 29.53
N LYS A 70 12.39 -33.37 29.66
CA LYS A 70 12.34 -32.67 30.96
C LYS A 70 11.48 -33.42 31.97
N ASP A 71 10.29 -33.89 31.58
CA ASP A 71 9.39 -34.64 32.46
C ASP A 71 9.94 -36.06 32.79
N HIS A 72 10.80 -36.60 31.94
CA HIS A 72 11.46 -37.88 32.16
C HIS A 72 12.69 -37.78 33.08
N PHE A 73 13.54 -36.76 32.89
CA PHE A 73 14.81 -36.58 33.59
C PHE A 73 14.69 -35.72 34.86
N PHE A 74 13.90 -34.63 34.82
CA PHE A 74 13.61 -33.80 35.99
C PHE A 74 12.30 -34.26 36.64
N LYS A 75 12.32 -35.45 37.23
CA LYS A 75 11.39 -35.78 38.31
C LYS A 75 11.80 -34.92 39.51
N GLY A 76 11.29 -33.69 39.58
CA GLY A 76 11.17 -33.04 40.87
C GLY A 76 10.39 -33.97 41.79
N ASP A 77 10.91 -34.16 42.99
CA ASP A 77 10.42 -34.91 44.14
C ASP A 77 9.06 -34.37 44.62
N GLY A 78 8.08 -34.40 43.72
CA GLY A 78 6.71 -34.05 43.95
C GLY A 78 5.96 -35.28 44.46
N LYS A 79 5.78 -35.32 45.79
CA LYS A 79 4.81 -36.12 46.54
C LYS A 79 3.70 -36.69 45.66
N GLU A 80 3.41 -37.99 45.79
CA GLU A 80 2.21 -38.62 45.23
C GLU A 80 0.97 -37.80 45.56
N LYS A 81 0.60 -36.93 44.62
CA LYS A 81 -0.67 -36.23 44.65
C LYS A 81 -1.70 -37.25 44.17
N ASN A 82 -2.32 -37.90 45.15
CA ASN A 82 -3.72 -38.28 45.06
C ASN A 82 -4.44 -37.24 44.22
N GLN A 83 -5.12 -37.71 43.17
CA GLN A 83 -5.87 -36.92 42.20
C GLN A 83 -6.22 -35.52 42.72
N ILE A 84 -5.50 -34.50 42.23
CA ILE A 84 -6.00 -33.13 42.36
C ILE A 84 -7.21 -33.09 41.43
N ILE A 85 -8.36 -33.49 41.95
CA ILE A 85 -9.61 -32.85 41.62
C ILE A 85 -9.32 -31.38 41.93
N LEU A 86 -9.08 -30.59 40.88
CA LEU A 86 -9.06 -29.14 40.94
C LEU A 86 -10.31 -28.73 41.70
N LYS A 87 -10.14 -28.42 42.98
CA LYS A 87 -11.20 -27.92 43.85
C LYS A 87 -10.75 -26.56 44.35
N ASN A 88 -10.36 -25.69 43.42
CA ASN A 88 -10.32 -24.25 43.68
C ASN A 88 -11.75 -23.73 43.68
N LYS A 89 -12.46 -24.08 44.76
CA LYS A 89 -13.90 -23.88 45.01
C LYS A 89 -14.35 -22.41 45.02
N LYS A 90 -13.44 -21.43 44.86
CA LYS A 90 -13.72 -19.99 44.79
C LYS A 90 -13.63 -19.47 43.35
N GLU A 91 -12.56 -19.79 42.62
CA GLU A 91 -12.41 -19.44 41.20
C GLU A 91 -13.46 -20.15 40.34
N ASP A 92 -13.66 -21.46 40.54
CA ASP A 92 -14.72 -22.20 39.85
C ASP A 92 -16.12 -21.63 40.14
N ARG A 93 -16.34 -21.12 41.36
CA ARG A 93 -17.62 -20.50 41.74
C ARG A 93 -17.83 -19.15 41.09
N PHE A 94 -16.75 -18.37 40.94
CA PHE A 94 -16.77 -17.10 40.22
C PHE A 94 -17.04 -17.34 38.73
N PHE A 95 -16.31 -18.24 38.08
CA PHE A 95 -16.54 -18.58 36.67
C PHE A 95 -17.97 -19.12 36.46
N TYR A 96 -18.46 -19.97 37.36
CA TYR A 96 -19.83 -20.49 37.27
C TYR A 96 -20.88 -19.38 37.44
N TRP A 97 -20.71 -18.50 38.43
CA TRP A 97 -21.59 -17.34 38.63
C TRP A 97 -21.56 -16.38 37.43
N PHE A 98 -20.37 -16.07 36.92
CA PHE A 98 -20.16 -15.18 35.77
C PHE A 98 -20.78 -15.77 34.50
N THR A 99 -20.58 -17.07 34.26
CA THR A 99 -21.19 -17.79 33.13
C THR A 99 -22.71 -17.78 33.23
N LYS A 100 -23.27 -18.06 34.40
CA LYS A 100 -24.73 -18.03 34.62
C LYS A 100 -25.30 -16.63 34.40
N LYS A 101 -24.58 -15.58 34.85
CA LYS A 101 -24.99 -14.19 34.67
C LYS A 101 -24.89 -13.73 33.20
N LEU A 102 -23.84 -14.14 32.49
CA LEU A 102 -23.70 -13.93 31.04
C LEU A 102 -24.83 -14.61 30.26
N ILE A 103 -25.14 -15.87 30.56
CA ILE A 103 -26.22 -16.61 29.89
C ILE A 103 -27.58 -15.93 30.15
N SER A 104 -27.80 -15.43 31.37
CA SER A 104 -29.02 -14.68 31.71
C SER A 104 -29.15 -13.36 30.94
N LEU A 105 -28.03 -12.76 30.52
CA LEU A 105 -27.97 -11.48 29.79
C LEU A 105 -27.70 -11.67 28.30
N LYS A 106 -27.83 -12.90 27.76
CA LYS A 106 -27.45 -13.22 26.37
C LYS A 106 -28.03 -12.27 25.32
N TRP A 107 -29.31 -11.89 25.47
CA TRP A 107 -29.96 -10.98 24.53
C TRP A 107 -29.38 -9.56 24.60
N PHE A 108 -29.06 -9.08 25.80
CA PHE A 108 -28.41 -7.78 25.98
C PHE A 108 -26.99 -7.79 25.40
N ILE A 109 -26.22 -8.86 25.61
CA ILE A 109 -24.86 -8.98 25.07
C ILE A 109 -24.88 -9.03 23.53
N ILE A 110 -25.79 -9.80 22.93
CA ILE A 110 -25.96 -9.85 21.48
C ILE A 110 -26.35 -8.47 20.93
N PHE A 111 -27.26 -7.77 21.60
CA PHE A 111 -27.69 -6.44 21.21
C PHE A 111 -26.53 -5.43 21.25
N VAL A 112 -25.77 -5.39 22.34
CA VAL A 112 -24.59 -4.53 22.48
C VAL A 112 -23.52 -4.89 21.44
N ALA A 113 -23.29 -6.18 21.20
CA ALA A 113 -22.35 -6.63 20.17
C ALA A 113 -22.75 -6.14 18.79
N PHE A 114 -24.03 -6.25 18.43
CA PHE A 114 -24.54 -5.80 17.14
C PHE A 114 -24.46 -4.28 16.98
N ILE A 115 -24.78 -3.52 18.04
CA ILE A 115 -24.60 -2.07 18.05
C ILE A 115 -23.12 -1.71 17.87
N SER A 116 -22.22 -2.35 18.63
CA SER A 116 -20.78 -2.06 18.53
C SER A 116 -20.20 -2.41 17.15
N ALA A 117 -20.67 -3.50 16.52
CA ALA A 117 -20.28 -3.86 15.17
C ALA A 117 -20.79 -2.83 14.15
N GLY A 118 -22.04 -2.40 14.28
CA GLY A 118 -22.62 -1.36 13.42
C GLY A 118 -21.90 -0.02 13.55
N LEU A 119 -21.61 0.42 14.77
CA LEU A 119 -20.83 1.63 15.04
C LEU A 119 -19.40 1.51 14.50
N GLY A 120 -18.78 0.33 14.62
CA GLY A 120 -17.45 0.05 14.09
C GLY A 120 -17.40 0.18 12.57
N ILE A 121 -18.35 -0.43 11.86
CA ILE A 121 -18.45 -0.31 10.39
C ILE A 121 -18.72 1.15 9.99
N TRP A 122 -19.61 1.85 10.70
CA TRP A 122 -19.90 3.25 10.41
C TRP A 122 -18.68 4.16 10.58
N ALA A 123 -17.87 3.93 11.63
CA ALA A 123 -16.63 4.67 11.85
C ALA A 123 -15.55 4.31 10.81
N ASP A 124 -15.42 3.03 10.44
CA ASP A 124 -14.46 2.56 9.44
C ASP A 124 -14.72 3.18 8.05
N LEU A 125 -15.99 3.35 7.68
CA LEU A 125 -16.38 4.01 6.43
C LEU A 125 -16.00 5.50 6.36
N GLN A 126 -15.76 6.16 7.50
CA GLN A 126 -15.33 7.55 7.56
C GLN A 126 -13.82 7.71 7.68
N ALA A 127 -13.09 6.63 7.94
CA ALA A 127 -11.65 6.69 8.07
C ALA A 127 -11.01 6.92 6.69
N GLY A 128 -10.49 8.14 6.49
CA GLY A 128 -9.67 8.47 5.32
C GLY A 128 -8.42 7.60 5.25
N VAL A 129 -7.92 7.38 4.04
CA VAL A 129 -6.67 6.63 3.83
C VAL A 129 -5.54 7.64 3.75
N GLU A 130 -4.71 7.69 4.78
CA GLU A 130 -3.48 8.45 4.72
C GLU A 130 -2.45 7.67 3.91
N THR A 131 -1.84 8.32 2.93
CA THR A 131 -0.82 7.69 2.06
C THR A 131 0.41 8.56 1.87
N ASP A 132 0.43 9.74 2.46
CA ASP A 132 1.59 10.60 2.47
C ASP A 132 2.66 10.04 3.42
N VAL A 133 3.84 9.78 2.85
CA VAL A 133 5.01 9.26 3.56
C VAL A 133 5.50 10.25 4.61
N GLU A 134 5.38 11.56 4.35
CA GLU A 134 5.84 12.60 5.27
C GLU A 134 5.06 12.60 6.59
N LYS A 135 3.76 12.32 6.54
CA LYS A 135 2.93 12.19 7.75
C LYS A 135 3.24 10.92 8.56
N PHE A 136 3.78 9.88 7.93
CA PHE A 136 4.25 8.68 8.63
C PHE A 136 5.62 8.87 9.30
N MET A 137 6.37 9.91 8.91
CA MET A 137 7.64 10.24 9.54
C MET A 137 7.43 10.92 10.90
N PRO A 138 8.35 10.78 11.87
CA PRO A 138 8.31 11.57 13.09
C PRO A 138 8.46 13.06 12.73
N GLN A 139 7.48 13.88 13.13
CA GLN A 139 7.37 15.26 12.66
C GLN A 139 8.49 16.19 13.20
N ASP A 140 9.25 15.75 14.20
CA ASP A 140 10.30 16.54 14.84
C ASP A 140 11.70 16.35 14.24
N THR A 141 11.86 15.46 13.25
CA THR A 141 13.17 15.11 12.67
C THR A 141 13.80 16.26 11.87
N GLN A 142 15.13 16.25 11.73
CA GLN A 142 15.84 17.27 10.95
C GLN A 142 15.60 17.05 9.45
N GLU A 143 15.51 15.79 9.03
CA GLU A 143 15.34 15.38 7.64
C GLU A 143 14.04 15.92 7.05
N LEU A 144 12.93 15.87 7.81
CA LEU A 144 11.65 16.42 7.37
C LEU A 144 11.71 17.95 7.24
N LYS A 145 12.38 18.62 8.19
CA LYS A 145 12.58 20.08 8.15
C LYS A 145 13.42 20.50 6.95
N ASP A 146 14.45 19.72 6.60
CA ASP A 146 15.29 19.99 5.44
C ASP A 146 14.50 19.80 4.14
N ILE A 147 13.63 18.78 4.05
CA ILE A 147 12.72 18.58 2.91
C ILE A 147 11.78 19.79 2.76
N HIS A 148 11.12 20.20 3.84
CA HIS A 148 10.21 21.36 3.82
C HIS A 148 10.96 22.64 3.49
N ARG A 149 12.18 22.82 4.00
CA ARG A 149 12.99 23.98 3.68
C ARG A 149 13.40 24.03 2.21
N LEU A 150 13.74 22.89 1.61
CA LEU A 150 14.02 22.80 0.19
C LEU A 150 12.77 23.12 -0.64
N ARG A 151 11.59 22.63 -0.24
CA ARG A 151 10.31 22.93 -0.87
C ARG A 151 9.97 24.43 -0.82
N GLU A 152 10.19 25.08 0.31
CA GLU A 152 10.02 26.55 0.44
C GLU A 152 10.94 27.35 -0.48
N ILE A 153 12.16 26.86 -0.76
CA ILE A 153 13.14 27.53 -1.61
C ILE A 153 12.88 27.26 -3.09
N LEU A 154 12.56 26.02 -3.44
CA LEU A 154 12.41 25.55 -4.82
C LEU A 154 10.97 25.70 -5.35
N GLY A 155 9.99 25.92 -4.47
CA GLY A 155 8.56 26.03 -4.79
C GLY A 155 7.87 24.67 -4.99
N SER A 156 8.57 23.66 -5.49
CA SER A 156 8.03 22.32 -5.76
C SER A 156 9.01 21.21 -5.35
N THR A 157 8.47 20.05 -4.99
CA THR A 157 9.23 18.80 -4.81
C THR A 157 8.68 17.65 -5.63
N ASP A 158 7.46 17.77 -6.13
CA ASP A 158 6.77 16.76 -6.91
C ASP A 158 6.66 17.19 -8.36
N GLN A 159 6.78 16.23 -9.28
CA GLN A 159 6.77 16.47 -10.72
C GLN A 159 5.90 15.44 -11.43
N ILE A 160 5.18 15.91 -12.43
CA ILE A 160 4.42 15.12 -13.38
C ILE A 160 5.05 15.30 -14.76
N SER A 161 5.14 14.22 -15.52
CA SER A 161 5.71 14.24 -16.87
C SER A 161 4.63 13.86 -17.88
N ILE A 162 4.25 14.80 -18.76
CA ILE A 162 3.40 14.51 -19.91
C ILE A 162 4.32 14.09 -21.05
N VAL A 163 4.25 12.82 -21.42
CA VAL A 163 4.93 12.31 -22.61
C VAL A 163 3.98 12.44 -23.78
N TYR A 164 4.45 13.07 -24.86
CA TYR A 164 3.71 13.18 -26.10
C TYR A 164 4.45 12.47 -27.24
N GLU A 165 3.71 11.77 -28.08
CA GLU A 165 4.21 10.97 -29.20
C GLU A 165 3.60 11.47 -30.50
N ALA A 166 4.45 11.76 -31.48
CA ALA A 166 4.07 12.27 -32.79
C ALA A 166 4.94 11.62 -33.87
N GLY A 167 4.56 11.77 -35.15
CA GLY A 167 5.40 11.32 -36.26
C GLY A 167 6.75 12.05 -36.31
N ASP A 168 6.73 13.34 -35.98
CA ASP A 168 7.91 14.21 -35.83
C ASP A 168 7.59 15.30 -34.79
N VAL A 169 8.26 15.24 -33.63
CA VAL A 169 8.08 16.20 -32.54
C VAL A 169 8.82 17.51 -32.76
N SER A 170 9.75 17.56 -33.70
CA SER A 170 10.48 18.76 -34.13
C SER A 170 9.67 19.60 -35.12
N SER A 171 8.57 19.06 -35.65
CA SER A 171 7.68 19.77 -36.55
C SER A 171 7.08 21.02 -35.90
N ALA A 172 6.89 22.07 -36.71
CA ALA A 172 6.36 23.35 -36.26
C ALA A 172 5.01 23.25 -35.53
N GLU A 173 4.12 22.41 -36.07
CA GLU A 173 2.77 22.24 -35.52
C GLU A 173 2.81 21.61 -34.13
N VAL A 174 3.66 20.59 -33.93
CA VAL A 174 3.82 19.92 -32.64
C VAL A 174 4.56 20.83 -31.65
N MET A 175 5.55 21.61 -32.11
CA MET A 175 6.26 22.57 -31.28
C MET A 175 5.36 23.71 -30.81
N GLU A 176 4.57 24.31 -31.70
CA GLU A 176 3.60 25.36 -31.33
C GLU A 176 2.55 24.80 -30.37
N TRP A 177 2.02 23.61 -30.64
CA TRP A 177 1.10 22.93 -29.73
C TRP A 177 1.70 22.63 -28.35
N ALA A 178 2.94 22.14 -28.31
CA ALA A 178 3.63 21.84 -27.05
C ALA A 178 3.91 23.11 -26.25
N ASP A 179 4.24 24.21 -26.94
CA ASP A 179 4.47 25.53 -26.36
C ASP A 179 3.20 26.09 -25.73
N ASP A 180 2.11 26.10 -26.50
CA ASP A 180 0.77 26.48 -26.09
C ASP A 180 0.28 25.65 -24.91
N LEU A 181 0.48 24.33 -24.95
CA LEU A 181 0.09 23.45 -23.87
C LEU A 181 0.89 23.74 -22.60
N THR A 182 2.19 23.98 -22.71
CA THR A 182 3.08 24.29 -21.57
C THR A 182 2.62 25.58 -20.88
N GLU A 183 2.32 26.63 -21.63
CA GLU A 183 1.92 27.95 -21.09
C GLU A 183 0.48 27.97 -20.56
N MET A 184 -0.44 27.25 -21.22
CA MET A 184 -1.82 27.17 -20.76
C MET A 184 -1.99 26.30 -19.53
N VAL A 185 -1.20 25.24 -19.34
CA VAL A 185 -1.26 24.40 -18.13
C VAL A 185 -0.94 25.23 -16.88
N ASP A 186 0.07 26.10 -16.96
CA ASP A 186 0.42 27.02 -15.87
C ASP A 186 -0.73 28.00 -15.56
N SER A 187 -1.45 28.44 -16.60
CA SER A 187 -2.55 29.41 -16.46
C SER A 187 -3.87 28.80 -15.99
N GLU A 188 -4.14 27.55 -16.36
CA GLU A 188 -5.37 26.83 -16.02
C GLU A 188 -5.33 26.30 -14.58
N PHE A 189 -4.14 25.90 -14.11
CA PHE A 189 -3.95 25.30 -12.78
C PHE A 189 -2.99 26.10 -11.88
N PRO A 190 -3.20 27.42 -11.67
CA PRO A 190 -2.23 28.29 -11.01
C PRO A 190 -2.07 28.02 -9.51
N GLU A 191 -3.02 27.31 -8.89
CA GLU A 191 -2.95 26.94 -7.47
C GLU A 191 -2.18 25.63 -7.24
N THR A 192 -1.96 24.82 -8.28
CA THR A 192 -1.31 23.51 -8.17
C THR A 192 0.03 23.45 -8.91
N VAL A 193 0.12 24.12 -10.06
CA VAL A 193 1.29 24.11 -10.92
C VAL A 193 2.20 25.28 -10.56
N VAL A 194 3.46 24.98 -10.25
CA VAL A 194 4.50 25.95 -9.89
C VAL A 194 5.25 26.41 -11.13
N ASP A 195 5.66 25.46 -11.98
CA ASP A 195 6.19 25.73 -13.32
C ASP A 195 5.93 24.56 -14.27
N SER A 196 5.87 24.86 -15.57
CA SER A 196 5.95 23.85 -16.62
C SER A 196 7.18 24.10 -17.50
N ARG A 197 7.87 23.02 -17.86
CA ARG A 197 9.05 23.03 -18.72
C ARG A 197 8.90 22.03 -19.84
N SER A 198 9.24 22.44 -21.06
CA SER A 198 9.28 21.58 -22.23
C SER A 198 10.50 21.91 -23.09
N VAL A 199 10.63 21.23 -24.23
CA VAL A 199 11.64 21.59 -25.23
C VAL A 199 11.50 23.03 -25.72
N THR A 200 10.28 23.54 -25.82
CA THR A 200 10.02 24.89 -26.30
C THR A 200 10.49 25.92 -25.29
N THR A 201 10.36 25.64 -23.99
CA THR A 201 10.92 26.48 -22.93
C THR A 201 12.45 26.59 -23.04
N ALA A 202 13.14 25.48 -23.32
CA ALA A 202 14.59 25.48 -23.52
C ALA A 202 15.00 26.28 -24.76
N LEU A 203 14.27 26.12 -25.87
CA LEU A 203 14.51 26.88 -27.10
C LEU A 203 14.26 28.39 -26.90
N ARG A 204 13.19 28.78 -26.19
CA ARG A 204 12.94 30.19 -25.83
C ARG A 204 14.09 30.76 -25.00
N GLN A 205 14.63 29.99 -24.05
CA GLN A 205 15.74 30.43 -23.22
C GLN A 205 17.02 30.69 -24.03
N MET A 206 17.23 29.95 -25.12
CA MET A 206 18.33 30.18 -26.06
C MET A 206 18.10 31.40 -26.96
N ASN A 207 16.84 31.75 -27.24
CA ASN A 207 16.42 32.78 -28.21
C ASN A 207 15.78 34.03 -27.60
N GLU A 208 16.39 34.59 -26.56
CA GLU A 208 15.92 35.85 -25.94
C GLU A 208 14.43 35.82 -25.52
N GLY A 209 13.89 34.65 -25.21
CA GLY A 209 12.50 34.44 -24.77
C GLY A 209 11.48 34.19 -25.88
N LYS A 210 11.89 34.05 -27.14
CA LYS A 210 10.97 33.78 -28.27
C LYS A 210 11.16 32.39 -28.84
N LEU A 211 10.06 31.78 -29.29
CA LEU A 211 10.16 30.52 -30.03
C LEU A 211 10.87 30.80 -31.38
N PRO A 212 11.87 30.00 -31.76
CA PRO A 212 12.55 30.15 -33.05
C PRO A 212 11.58 29.94 -34.20
N LYS A 213 11.94 30.46 -35.38
CA LYS A 213 11.15 30.21 -36.59
C LYS A 213 11.26 28.73 -36.98
N ILE A 214 10.24 28.25 -37.68
CA ILE A 214 10.11 26.86 -38.15
C ILE A 214 11.40 26.33 -38.78
N ASP A 215 12.02 27.11 -39.67
CA ASP A 215 13.23 26.70 -40.40
C ASP A 215 14.49 26.65 -39.51
N GLU A 216 14.46 27.28 -38.33
CA GLU A 216 15.58 27.38 -37.39
C GLU A 216 15.46 26.37 -36.23
N ILE A 217 14.28 25.75 -36.02
CA ILE A 217 14.04 24.80 -34.92
C ILE A 217 15.00 23.61 -34.99
N GLU A 218 15.12 22.98 -36.16
CA GLU A 218 15.96 21.79 -36.36
C GLU A 218 17.46 22.12 -36.19
N GLU A 219 17.89 23.29 -36.70
CA GLU A 219 19.26 23.78 -36.55
C GLU A 219 19.59 24.00 -35.06
N GLN A 220 18.73 24.67 -34.31
CA GLN A 220 18.97 24.92 -32.89
C GLN A 220 18.86 23.68 -32.00
N LEU A 221 17.98 22.75 -32.34
CA LEU A 221 17.96 21.44 -31.70
C LEU A 221 19.25 20.66 -31.93
N SER A 222 19.92 20.88 -33.07
CA SER A 222 21.23 20.27 -33.37
C SER A 222 22.39 20.94 -32.62
N GLU A 223 22.26 22.21 -32.26
CA GLU A 223 23.23 22.95 -31.43
C GLU A 223 23.09 22.64 -29.94
N MET A 224 21.94 22.12 -29.51
CA MET A 224 21.70 21.75 -28.12
C MET A 224 22.64 20.61 -27.67
N PRO A 225 23.28 20.72 -26.49
CA PRO A 225 24.08 19.62 -25.94
C PRO A 225 23.28 18.33 -25.87
N MET A 226 23.86 17.22 -26.33
CA MET A 226 23.16 15.93 -26.44
C MET A 226 22.55 15.47 -25.11
N ASP A 227 23.23 15.74 -23.98
CA ASP A 227 22.75 15.39 -22.65
C ASP A 227 21.48 16.16 -22.26
N GLN A 228 21.31 17.39 -22.74
CA GLN A 228 20.09 18.19 -22.52
C GLN A 228 18.97 17.78 -23.47
N LYS A 229 19.30 17.57 -24.75
CA LYS A 229 18.32 17.13 -25.77
C LYS A 229 17.66 15.81 -25.36
N LYS A 230 18.44 14.84 -24.87
CA LYS A 230 17.94 13.53 -24.41
C LYS A 230 16.98 13.57 -23.22
N LEU A 231 16.99 14.65 -22.44
CA LEU A 231 16.04 14.83 -21.34
C LEU A 231 14.67 15.34 -21.82
N LEU A 232 14.60 15.88 -23.03
CA LEU A 232 13.43 16.58 -23.56
C LEU A 232 12.79 15.84 -24.75
N ILE A 233 13.62 15.26 -25.63
CA ILE A 233 13.21 14.55 -26.84
C ILE A 233 14.04 13.26 -26.98
N ASN A 234 13.41 12.19 -27.50
CA ASN A 234 14.12 10.94 -27.80
C ASN A 234 15.01 11.04 -29.05
N GLU A 235 15.95 10.10 -29.23
CA GLU A 235 16.88 10.15 -30.38
C GLU A 235 16.20 10.04 -31.75
N GLU A 236 15.00 9.45 -31.81
CA GLU A 236 14.21 9.29 -33.04
C GLU A 236 13.28 10.48 -33.34
N GLU A 237 13.23 11.48 -32.46
CA GLU A 237 12.33 12.66 -32.57
C GLU A 237 10.84 12.30 -32.74
N THR A 238 10.45 11.17 -32.16
CA THR A 238 9.05 10.70 -32.15
C THR A 238 8.36 10.94 -30.82
N LYS A 239 9.12 11.23 -29.75
CA LYS A 239 8.60 11.46 -28.40
C LYS A 239 9.26 12.64 -27.74
N GLY A 240 8.45 13.50 -27.13
CA GLY A 240 8.89 14.58 -26.26
C GLY A 240 8.26 14.50 -24.88
N VAL A 241 8.81 15.27 -23.94
CA VAL A 241 8.28 15.36 -22.58
C VAL A 241 8.07 16.81 -22.15
N ILE A 242 6.93 17.05 -21.51
CA ILE A 242 6.62 18.27 -20.77
C ILE A 242 6.66 17.90 -19.29
N THR A 243 7.53 18.54 -18.53
CA THR A 243 7.66 18.34 -17.08
C THR A 243 6.93 19.46 -16.37
N ILE A 244 5.95 19.09 -15.55
CA ILE A 244 5.15 20.00 -14.73
C ILE A 244 5.61 19.83 -13.29
N SER A 245 6.13 20.91 -12.73
CA SER A 245 6.48 21.02 -11.32
C SER A 245 5.22 21.42 -10.54
N ILE A 246 4.81 20.60 -9.58
CA ILE A 246 3.58 20.83 -8.80
C ILE A 246 3.88 21.06 -7.32
N GLU A 247 2.97 21.74 -6.64
CA GLU A 247 2.95 21.76 -5.19
C GLU A 247 2.74 20.35 -4.63
N HIS A 248 3.15 20.15 -3.38
CA HIS A 248 2.97 18.87 -2.72
C HIS A 248 1.49 18.66 -2.40
N LEU A 249 0.89 17.67 -3.05
CA LEU A 249 -0.50 17.28 -2.88
C LEU A 249 -0.60 15.92 -2.18
N ASP A 250 -1.67 15.70 -1.43
CA ASP A 250 -2.00 14.36 -0.97
C ASP A 250 -2.49 13.48 -2.13
N ALA A 251 -2.62 12.17 -1.91
CA ALA A 251 -2.95 11.25 -2.99
C ALA A 251 -4.38 11.42 -3.55
N GLU A 252 -5.31 11.98 -2.78
CA GLU A 252 -6.68 12.18 -3.24
C GLU A 252 -6.79 13.44 -4.11
N GLU A 253 -6.17 14.53 -3.65
CA GLU A 253 -6.02 15.77 -4.41
C GLU A 253 -5.20 15.55 -5.68
N LEU A 254 -4.06 14.85 -5.59
CA LEU A 254 -3.22 14.51 -6.73
C LEU A 254 -3.97 13.66 -7.76
N LYS A 255 -4.81 12.73 -7.30
CA LYS A 255 -5.68 11.95 -8.19
C LYS A 255 -6.72 12.82 -8.89
N GLY A 256 -7.32 13.77 -8.18
CA GLY A 256 -8.21 14.78 -8.76
C GLY A 256 -7.50 15.55 -9.87
N PHE A 257 -6.35 16.14 -9.54
CA PHE A 257 -5.53 16.89 -10.48
C PHE A 257 -5.12 16.07 -11.71
N ILE A 258 -4.68 14.82 -11.54
CA ILE A 258 -4.35 13.94 -12.68
C ILE A 258 -5.58 13.68 -13.57
N ASN A 259 -6.78 13.54 -13.01
CA ASN A 259 -7.99 13.36 -13.81
C ASN A 259 -8.34 14.62 -14.59
N ASP A 260 -8.27 15.79 -13.94
CA ASP A 260 -8.55 17.08 -14.56
C ASP A 260 -7.53 17.38 -15.67
N LEU A 261 -6.25 17.11 -15.42
CA LEU A 261 -5.18 17.21 -16.41
C LEU A 261 -5.40 16.27 -17.60
N ASN A 262 -5.82 15.02 -17.36
CA ASN A 262 -6.14 14.08 -18.43
C ASN A 262 -7.37 14.53 -19.26
N GLU A 263 -8.38 15.12 -18.63
CA GLU A 263 -9.54 15.67 -19.32
C GLU A 263 -9.15 16.90 -20.17
N TYR A 264 -8.32 17.77 -19.61
CA TYR A 264 -7.75 18.92 -20.30
C TYR A 264 -6.93 18.51 -21.54
N LEU A 265 -6.04 17.53 -21.40
CA LEU A 265 -5.23 17.00 -22.50
C LEU A 265 -6.09 16.38 -23.61
N LYS A 266 -7.18 15.71 -23.26
CA LYS A 266 -8.14 15.18 -24.25
C LYS A 266 -8.86 16.29 -25.01
N ALA A 267 -9.22 17.38 -24.35
CA ALA A 267 -9.89 18.52 -24.97
C ALA A 267 -8.97 19.29 -25.94
N LYS A 268 -7.66 19.32 -25.67
CA LYS A 268 -6.63 20.02 -26.46
C LYS A 268 -5.80 19.10 -27.36
N LYS A 269 -6.30 17.90 -27.65
CA LYS A 269 -5.58 16.91 -28.45
C LYS A 269 -5.41 17.39 -29.90
N LEU A 270 -4.16 17.39 -30.38
CA LEU A 270 -3.83 17.60 -31.78
C LEU A 270 -3.95 16.29 -32.58
N GLU A 271 -4.42 16.34 -33.83
CA GLU A 271 -4.47 15.15 -34.67
C GLU A 271 -3.05 14.60 -34.93
N GLY A 272 -2.84 13.31 -34.72
CA GLY A 272 -1.53 12.67 -34.90
C GLY A 272 -0.57 12.79 -33.70
N VAL A 273 -0.99 13.43 -32.60
CA VAL A 273 -0.26 13.47 -31.33
C VAL A 273 -1.00 12.66 -30.27
N ASP A 274 -0.32 11.72 -29.63
CA ASP A 274 -0.86 10.99 -28.48
C ASP A 274 -0.15 11.42 -27.18
N THR A 275 -0.92 11.62 -26.11
CA THR A 275 -0.41 12.16 -24.85
C THR A 275 -0.64 11.17 -23.72
N THR A 276 0.39 10.91 -22.93
CA THR A 276 0.33 10.05 -21.74
C THR A 276 0.88 10.82 -20.54
N VAL A 277 0.09 10.92 -19.48
CA VAL A 277 0.54 11.49 -18.20
C VAL A 277 1.29 10.41 -17.42
N THR A 278 2.52 10.72 -17.03
CA THR A 278 3.46 9.81 -16.37
C THR A 278 4.20 10.53 -15.23
N GLY A 279 5.17 9.86 -14.62
CA GLY A 279 5.97 10.38 -13.53
C GLY A 279 5.69 9.65 -12.22
N LYS A 280 6.54 9.91 -11.22
CA LYS A 280 6.45 9.26 -9.90
C LYS A 280 5.08 9.50 -9.25
N ALA A 281 4.57 10.73 -9.33
CA ALA A 281 3.27 11.12 -8.78
C ALA A 281 2.11 10.26 -9.32
N VAL A 282 2.10 9.95 -10.62
CA VAL A 282 1.08 9.09 -11.25
C VAL A 282 1.17 7.65 -10.72
N LEU A 283 2.39 7.11 -10.66
CA LEU A 283 2.63 5.78 -10.11
C LEU A 283 2.21 5.67 -8.65
N ASP A 284 2.47 6.71 -7.86
CA ASP A 284 2.07 6.77 -6.45
C ASP A 284 0.54 6.74 -6.32
N VAL A 285 -0.21 7.49 -7.14
CA VAL A 285 -1.68 7.45 -7.18
C VAL A 285 -2.23 6.09 -7.62
N GLU A 286 -1.62 5.47 -8.63
CA GLU A 286 -2.01 4.13 -9.08
C GLU A 286 -1.79 3.09 -7.98
N MET A 287 -0.64 3.15 -7.29
CA MET A 287 -0.31 2.28 -6.17
C MET A 287 -1.30 2.46 -5.01
N VAL A 288 -1.63 3.70 -4.64
CA VAL A 288 -2.63 4.01 -3.61
C VAL A 288 -4.02 3.52 -4.01
N THR A 289 -4.42 3.73 -5.27
CA THR A 289 -5.70 3.26 -5.78
C THR A 289 -5.76 1.72 -5.77
N ALA A 290 -4.67 1.03 -6.13
CA ALA A 290 -4.57 -0.41 -6.07
C ALA A 290 -4.64 -0.94 -4.61
N LEU A 291 -4.03 -0.24 -3.65
CA LEU A 291 -4.09 -0.57 -2.22
C LEU A 291 -5.49 -0.42 -1.63
N THR A 292 -6.33 0.47 -2.17
CA THR A 292 -7.63 0.83 -1.60
C THR A 292 -8.78 0.06 -2.25
N THR A 293 -8.78 -0.09 -3.58
CA THR A 293 -9.85 -0.78 -4.33
C THR A 293 -9.96 -2.28 -4.02
N GLY A 294 -8.85 -2.93 -3.66
CA GLY A 294 -8.82 -4.37 -3.36
C GLY A 294 -9.32 -4.76 -1.96
N ARG A 295 -9.44 -3.81 -1.03
CA ARG A 295 -9.61 -4.10 0.41
C ARG A 295 -10.87 -4.92 0.71
N TYR A 296 -12.02 -4.50 0.19
CA TYR A 296 -13.29 -5.18 0.44
C TYR A 296 -13.31 -6.61 -0.13
N LYS A 297 -12.78 -6.81 -1.33
CA LYS A 297 -12.71 -8.13 -1.97
C LYS A 297 -11.81 -9.08 -1.17
N MET A 298 -10.64 -8.61 -0.72
CA MET A 298 -9.73 -9.40 0.10
C MET A 298 -10.36 -9.80 1.44
N THR A 299 -11.00 -8.86 2.14
CA THR A 299 -11.65 -9.12 3.42
C THR A 299 -12.79 -10.14 3.28
N LEU A 300 -13.63 -10.00 2.26
CA LEU A 300 -14.75 -10.91 2.02
C LEU A 300 -14.27 -12.32 1.63
N LEU A 301 -13.23 -12.42 0.79
CA LEU A 301 -12.60 -13.69 0.46
C LEU A 301 -11.98 -14.36 1.69
N GLY A 302 -11.29 -13.60 2.54
CA GLY A 302 -10.71 -14.12 3.79
C GLY A 302 -11.77 -14.67 4.73
N MET A 303 -12.87 -13.93 4.95
CA MET A 303 -13.99 -14.41 5.76
C MET A 303 -14.61 -15.68 5.18
N GLY A 304 -14.81 -15.74 3.86
CA GLY A 304 -15.36 -16.92 3.19
C GLY A 304 -14.47 -18.16 3.31
N LEU A 305 -13.16 -18.00 3.10
CA LEU A 305 -12.19 -19.10 3.21
C LEU A 305 -12.07 -19.63 4.64
N VAL A 306 -12.06 -18.74 5.64
CA VAL A 306 -12.03 -19.12 7.06
C VAL A 306 -13.30 -19.87 7.46
N PHE A 307 -14.47 -19.41 6.99
CA PHE A 307 -15.74 -20.08 7.24
C PHE A 307 -15.75 -21.51 6.68
N LEU A 308 -15.28 -21.70 5.46
CA LEU A 308 -15.15 -23.03 4.84
C LEU A 308 -14.14 -23.94 5.57
N ALA A 309 -13.12 -23.37 6.22
CA ALA A 309 -12.12 -24.14 6.96
C ALA A 309 -12.63 -24.64 8.33
N CYS A 310 -13.56 -23.90 8.93
CA CYS A 310 -14.07 -24.17 10.28
C CYS A 310 -15.38 -24.96 10.29
N CYS A 311 -16.18 -24.89 9.21
CA CYS A 311 -17.38 -25.71 9.02
C CYS A 311 -17.04 -27.12 8.54
#